data_AF-A0A0B1Q4I0-F1
#
_entry.id   AF-A0A0B1Q4I0-F1
#
_cell.length_a   1.000
_cell.length_b   1.000
_cell.length_c   1.000
_cell.angle_alpha   90.00
_cell.angle_beta   90.00
_cell.angle_gamma   90.00
#
_symmetry.space_group_name_H-M   'P 1'
#
loop_
_entity.id
_entity.type
_entity.pdbx_description
1 polymer ?
#
loop_
_entity_poly.entity_id
_entity_poly.type
_entity_poly.pdbx_seq_one_letter_code
_entity_poly.pdbx_strand_id
1 'polypeptide(L)'
;MTIQTEIIGALNVSVSFEARRETVGRTRFLSDYMERSAKLISKVPTADLDDGAPLQPDEDVYGVTYDQIDDFLEGKAVNQAVAGTIASACRATAHKRTLPMAHSSRSGRQER
;
A
#
# COMPACT_ATOMS: atom_id res chain seq x y z
N MET A 1 47.64 14.93 -10.99
CA MET A 1 46.55 14.37 -10.17
C MET A 1 45.29 14.39 -11.01
N THR A 2 44.53 13.30 -11.01
CA THR A 2 43.48 13.04 -12.01
C THR A 2 42.20 13.80 -11.65
N ILE A 3 41.52 14.38 -12.64
CA ILE A 3 40.23 15.09 -12.52
C ILE A 3 39.18 14.32 -11.69
N GLN A 4 39.26 12.99 -11.69
CA GLN A 4 38.44 12.10 -10.87
C GLN A 4 38.53 12.39 -9.36
N THR A 5 39.71 12.70 -8.82
CA THR A 5 39.89 12.99 -7.39
C THR A 5 39.25 14.33 -7.01
N GLU A 6 39.24 15.29 -7.92
CA GLU A 6 38.67 16.63 -7.73
C GLU A 6 37.13 16.58 -7.70
N ILE A 7 36.52 15.83 -8.61
CA ILE A 7 35.06 15.63 -8.67
C ILE A 7 34.56 14.85 -7.45
N ILE A 8 35.26 13.80 -7.03
CA ILE A 8 34.86 13.00 -5.85
C ILE A 8 34.96 13.83 -4.56
N GLY A 9 35.99 14.67 -4.43
CA GLY A 9 36.12 15.62 -3.31
C GLY A 9 35.01 16.68 -3.30
N ALA A 10 34.66 17.23 -4.46
CA ALA A 10 33.60 18.24 -4.59
C ALA A 10 32.19 17.71 -4.24
N LEU A 11 31.93 16.43 -4.47
CA LEU A 11 30.65 15.78 -4.17
C LEU A 11 30.56 15.26 -2.72
N ASN A 12 31.62 15.41 -1.92
CA ASN A 12 31.72 14.89 -0.55
C ASN A 12 31.41 13.38 -0.46
N VAL A 13 31.67 12.64 -1.53
CA VAL A 13 31.48 11.19 -1.58
C VAL A 13 32.77 10.54 -1.12
N SER A 14 32.68 9.64 -0.12
CA SER A 14 33.84 8.90 0.35
C SER A 14 34.48 8.12 -0.80
N VAL A 15 35.80 8.29 -0.99
CA VAL A 15 36.62 7.71 -2.08
C VAL A 15 36.61 6.17 -2.11
N SER A 16 36.09 5.55 -1.05
CA SER A 16 36.01 4.11 -0.87
C SER A 16 34.55 3.69 -0.76
N PHE A 17 33.91 3.41 -1.90
CA PHE A 17 32.58 2.79 -1.92
C PHE A 17 32.73 1.30 -1.59
N GLU A 18 32.71 0.99 -0.30
CA GLU A 18 32.64 -0.40 0.17
C GLU A 18 31.19 -0.87 0.08
N ALA A 19 30.80 -1.38 -1.09
CA ALA A 19 29.43 -1.80 -1.39
C ALA A 19 28.81 -2.64 -0.27
N ARG A 20 29.57 -3.58 0.31
CA ARG A 20 29.11 -4.43 1.42
C ARG A 20 28.76 -3.63 2.67
N ARG A 21 29.61 -2.67 3.07
CA ARG A 21 29.38 -1.82 4.25
C ARG A 21 28.17 -0.93 4.07
N GLU A 22 28.00 -0.38 2.86
CA GLU A 22 26.89 0.50 2.56
C GLU A 22 25.55 -0.24 2.50
N THR A 23 25.51 -1.44 1.89
CA THR A 23 24.31 -2.29 1.94
C THR A 23 23.94 -2.62 3.38
N VAL A 24 24.89 -3.01 4.22
CA VAL A 24 24.65 -3.29 5.64
C VAL A 24 24.12 -2.05 6.39
N GLY A 25 24.68 -0.87 6.11
CA GLY A 25 24.23 0.40 6.68
C GLY A 25 22.78 0.73 6.33
N ARG A 26 22.41 0.59 5.05
CA ARG A 26 21.04 0.84 4.56
C ARG A 26 20.04 -0.17 5.11
N THR A 27 20.39 -1.46 5.12
CA THR A 27 19.54 -2.51 5.70
C THR A 27 19.29 -2.24 7.18
N ARG A 28 20.33 -1.86 7.93
CA ARG A 28 20.19 -1.52 9.36
C ARG A 28 19.31 -0.30 9.58
N PHE A 29 19.47 0.75 8.78
CA PHE A 29 18.63 1.95 8.85
C PHE A 29 17.14 1.62 8.62
N LEU A 30 16.83 0.85 7.57
CA LEU A 30 15.46 0.45 7.27
C LEU A 30 14.87 -0.42 8.40
N SER A 31 15.65 -1.35 8.96
CA SER A 31 15.22 -2.18 10.09
C SER A 31 14.88 -1.34 11.32
N ASP A 32 15.77 -0.44 11.73
CA ASP A 32 15.55 0.46 12.89
C ASP A 32 14.34 1.38 12.68
N TYR A 33 14.16 1.87 11.45
CA TYR A 33 13.00 2.68 11.09
C TYR A 33 11.68 1.90 11.17
N MET A 34 11.66 0.65 10.69
CA MET A 34 10.49 -0.23 10.79
C MET A 34 10.18 -0.59 12.24
N GLU A 35 11.19 -0.87 13.07
CA GLU A 35 11.00 -1.14 14.51
C GLU A 35 10.44 0.08 15.25
N ARG A 36 10.97 1.28 14.98
CA ARG A 36 10.50 2.52 15.62
C ARG A 36 9.09 2.92 15.21
N SER A 37 8.68 2.57 14.00
CA SER A 37 7.33 2.80 13.49
C SER A 37 6.32 1.73 13.92
N ALA A 38 6.75 0.68 14.64
CA ALA A 38 5.86 -0.39 15.11
C ALA A 38 4.64 0.13 15.88
N LYS A 39 4.80 1.17 16.72
CA LYS A 39 3.69 1.81 17.44
C LYS A 39 2.66 2.51 16.54
N LEU A 40 3.06 2.91 15.35
CA LEU A 40 2.17 3.53 14.37
C LEU A 40 1.37 2.47 13.60
N ILE A 41 2.02 1.35 13.28
CA ILE A 41 1.44 0.24 12.51
C ILE A 41 0.51 -0.62 13.38
N SER A 42 0.78 -0.71 14.68
CA SER A 42 -0.03 -1.48 15.64
C SER A 42 -1.33 -0.79 16.08
N LYS A 43 -1.70 0.35 15.48
CA LYS A 43 -2.93 1.05 15.82
C LYS A 43 -4.12 0.33 15.20
N VAL A 44 -5.25 0.33 15.90
CA VAL A 44 -6.52 -0.19 15.35
C VAL A 44 -6.87 0.62 14.09
N PRO A 45 -7.00 -0.02 12.91
CA PRO A 45 -7.34 0.69 11.69
C PRO A 45 -8.78 1.23 11.76
N THR A 46 -8.93 2.52 11.47
CA THR A 46 -10.22 3.20 11.39
C THR A 46 -10.15 4.34 10.40
N ALA A 47 -11.23 4.56 9.64
CA ALA A 47 -11.40 5.73 8.79
C ALA A 47 -11.70 7.01 9.58
N ASP A 48 -12.29 6.89 10.78
CA ASP A 48 -12.73 8.00 11.65
C ASP A 48 -13.58 9.06 10.91
N LEU A 49 -14.60 8.61 10.18
CA LEU A 49 -15.47 9.47 9.36
C LEU A 49 -16.93 9.54 9.85
N ASP A 50 -17.31 8.78 10.87
CA ASP A 50 -18.68 8.71 11.37
C ASP A 50 -18.85 9.54 12.65
N ASP A 51 -19.57 10.65 12.55
CA ASP A 51 -19.90 11.52 13.69
C ASP A 51 -20.76 10.80 14.76
N GLY A 52 -21.53 9.77 14.36
CA GLY A 52 -22.36 8.96 15.26
C GLY A 52 -21.62 7.81 15.95
N ALA A 53 -20.44 7.45 15.44
CA ALA A 53 -19.60 6.38 15.94
C ALA A 53 -18.11 6.73 15.74
N PRO A 54 -17.58 7.68 16.53
CA PRO A 54 -16.20 8.15 16.37
C PRO A 54 -15.21 6.99 16.59
N LEU A 55 -14.15 6.95 15.77
CA LEU A 55 -13.10 5.93 15.79
C LEU A 55 -13.59 4.48 15.65
N GLN A 56 -14.75 4.27 15.02
CA GLN A 56 -15.26 2.91 14.80
C GLN A 56 -14.25 2.07 13.99
N PRO A 57 -13.84 0.89 14.46
CA PRO A 57 -12.90 0.03 13.74
C PRO A 57 -13.48 -0.43 12.40
N ASP A 58 -12.64 -0.46 11.38
CA ASP A 58 -13.06 -0.91 10.05
C ASP A 58 -13.52 -2.39 10.08
N GLU A 59 -12.87 -3.22 10.90
CA GLU A 59 -13.22 -4.65 11.07
C GLU A 59 -14.64 -4.85 11.62
N ASP A 60 -15.11 -3.96 12.50
CA ASP A 60 -16.46 -4.01 13.06
C ASP A 60 -17.52 -3.63 12.01
N VAL A 61 -17.18 -2.68 11.13
CA VAL A 61 -18.07 -2.22 10.05
C VAL A 61 -18.22 -3.29 8.96
N TYR A 62 -17.11 -3.93 8.58
CA TYR A 62 -17.12 -4.94 7.52
C TYR A 62 -17.42 -6.36 8.02
N GLY A 63 -17.32 -6.61 9.33
CA GLY A 63 -17.55 -7.92 9.94
C GLY A 63 -16.51 -8.98 9.55
N VAL A 64 -15.33 -8.54 9.11
CA VAL A 64 -14.18 -9.37 8.73
C VAL A 64 -12.90 -8.69 9.22
N THR A 65 -11.95 -9.48 9.72
CA THR A 65 -10.66 -8.94 10.20
C THR A 65 -9.67 -8.74 9.06
N TYR A 66 -8.66 -7.89 9.27
CA TYR A 66 -7.58 -7.72 8.31
C TYR A 66 -6.78 -9.01 8.12
N ASP A 67 -6.52 -9.77 9.18
CA ASP A 67 -5.86 -11.08 9.07
C ASP A 67 -6.62 -12.05 8.16
N GLN A 68 -7.96 -12.03 8.23
CA GLN A 68 -8.81 -12.86 7.38
C GLN A 68 -8.80 -12.41 5.92
N ILE A 69 -8.70 -11.10 5.67
CA ILE A 69 -8.55 -10.53 4.33
C ILE A 69 -7.18 -10.93 3.77
N ASP A 70 -6.12 -10.78 4.54
CA ASP A 70 -4.76 -11.13 4.14
C ASP A 70 -4.64 -12.62 3.85
N ASP A 71 -5.17 -13.48 4.73
CA ASP A 71 -5.18 -14.93 4.49
C ASP A 71 -5.94 -15.29 3.21
N PHE A 72 -7.07 -14.64 2.93
CA PHE A 72 -7.81 -14.85 1.68
C PHE A 72 -7.01 -14.39 0.44
N LEU A 73 -6.34 -13.24 0.51
CA LEU A 73 -5.54 -12.69 -0.60
C LEU A 73 -4.25 -13.47 -0.85
N GLU A 74 -3.66 -14.06 0.19
CA GLU A 74 -2.50 -14.97 0.10
C GLU A 74 -2.86 -16.39 -0.35
N GLY A 75 -4.16 -16.68 -0.51
CA GLY A 75 -4.65 -17.99 -0.96
C GLY A 75 -4.67 -19.06 0.13
N LYS A 76 -4.61 -18.68 1.40
CA LYS A 76 -4.78 -19.58 2.54
C LYS A 76 -6.25 -19.96 2.71
N ALA A 77 -6.51 -21.02 3.49
CA ALA A 77 -7.85 -21.48 3.77
C ALA A 77 -8.55 -20.53 4.76
N VAL A 78 -9.69 -19.97 4.34
CA VAL A 78 -10.56 -19.14 5.18
C VAL A 78 -11.97 -19.69 5.24
N ASN A 79 -12.75 -19.25 6.23
CA ASN A 79 -14.16 -19.63 6.36
C ASN A 79 -14.96 -19.17 5.12
N GLN A 80 -15.91 -19.97 4.65
CA GLN A 80 -16.78 -19.61 3.53
C GLN A 80 -17.56 -18.32 3.76
N ALA A 81 -17.98 -18.03 5.00
CA ALA A 81 -18.67 -16.79 5.32
C ALA A 81 -17.78 -15.57 5.04
N VAL A 82 -16.51 -15.62 5.45
CA VAL A 82 -15.49 -14.58 5.22
C VAL A 82 -15.27 -14.39 3.71
N ALA A 83 -15.00 -15.49 2.99
CA ALA A 83 -14.82 -15.45 1.54
C ALA A 83 -16.04 -14.86 0.82
N GLY A 84 -17.25 -15.21 1.29
CA GLY A 84 -18.51 -14.66 0.80
C GLY A 84 -18.62 -13.13 0.99
N THR A 85 -18.31 -12.64 2.18
CA THR A 85 -18.28 -11.20 2.50
C THR A 85 -17.28 -10.46 1.61
N ILE A 86 -16.04 -10.96 1.51
CA ILE A 86 -14.99 -10.34 0.70
C ILE A 86 -15.37 -10.31 -0.79
N ALA A 87 -15.87 -11.43 -1.33
CA ALA A 87 -16.29 -11.51 -2.73
C ALA A 87 -17.49 -10.59 -3.04
N SER A 88 -18.44 -10.47 -2.11
CA SER A 88 -19.57 -9.54 -2.22
C SER A 88 -19.09 -8.09 -2.25
N ALA A 89 -18.27 -7.69 -1.28
CA ALA A 89 -17.70 -6.34 -1.19
C ALA A 89 -16.87 -5.98 -2.43
N CYS A 90 -16.06 -6.93 -2.93
CA CYS A 90 -15.29 -6.78 -4.15
C CYS A 90 -16.19 -6.50 -5.36
N ARG A 91 -17.25 -7.30 -5.56
CA ARG A 91 -18.21 -7.07 -6.66
C ARG A 91 -18.93 -5.73 -6.54
N ALA A 92 -19.42 -5.38 -5.35
CA ALA A 92 -20.12 -4.13 -5.10
C ALA A 92 -19.26 -2.89 -5.39
N THR A 93 -17.97 -2.96 -5.11
CA THR A 93 -17.02 -1.85 -5.28
C THR A 93 -16.21 -1.91 -6.58
N ALA A 94 -16.57 -2.78 -7.52
CA ALA A 94 -15.84 -2.91 -8.80
C ALA A 94 -15.65 -1.56 -9.52
N HIS A 95 -16.68 -0.70 -9.51
CA HIS A 95 -16.65 0.63 -10.10
C HIS A 95 -15.58 1.57 -9.51
N LYS A 96 -15.15 1.36 -8.25
CA LYS A 96 -14.08 2.15 -7.62
C LYS A 96 -12.69 1.84 -8.20
N ARG A 97 -12.57 0.73 -8.94
CA ARG A 97 -11.31 0.22 -9.52
C ARG A 97 -11.31 0.27 -11.04
N THR A 98 -12.37 0.79 -11.64
CA THR A 98 -12.47 1.03 -13.08
C THR A 98 -12.53 2.53 -13.34
N LEU A 99 -12.14 2.95 -14.55
CA LEU A 99 -12.37 4.34 -14.95
C LEU A 99 -13.87 4.66 -14.90
N PRO A 100 -14.24 5.92 -14.59
CA PRO A 100 -15.63 6.34 -14.66
C PRO A 100 -16.22 5.99 -16.02
N MET A 101 -17.41 5.38 -16.01
CA MET A 101 -18.14 5.08 -17.23
C MET A 101 -18.48 6.41 -17.91
N ALA A 102 -17.77 6.73 -18.99
CA ALA A 102 -18.17 7.82 -19.85
C ALA A 102 -19.56 7.47 -20.42
N HIS A 103 -20.48 8.43 -20.41
CA HIS A 103 -21.65 8.32 -21.25
C HIS A 103 -21.13 8.17 -22.68
N SER A 104 -21.34 7.01 -23.32
CA SER A 104 -21.05 6.92 -24.74
C SER A 104 -22.10 7.78 -25.45
N SER A 105 -21.79 9.03 -25.76
CA SER A 105 -22.61 9.80 -26.68
C SER A 105 -22.52 9.06 -28.02
N ARG A 106 -23.63 8.45 -28.43
CA ARG A 106 -23.73 7.74 -29.70
C ARG A 106 -23.76 8.77 -30.83
N SER A 107 -22.61 9.37 -31.13
CA SER A 107 -22.44 10.23 -32.31
C SER A 107 -21.90 9.37 -33.45
N GLY A 108 -22.84 8.75 -34.17
CA GLY A 108 -22.59 8.07 -35.44
C GLY A 108 -23.60 8.58 -36.45
N ARG A 109 -23.35 9.79 -36.96
CA ARG A 109 -24.00 10.38 -38.13
C ARG A 109 -23.72 9.45 -39.32
N GLN A 110 -24.74 8.78 -39.85
CA GLN A 110 -24.66 8.18 -41.19
C GLN A 110 -24.64 9.33 -42.19
N GLU A 111 -23.48 9.60 -42.78
CA GLU A 111 -23.39 10.36 -44.02
C GLU A 111 -23.91 9.45 -45.15
N ARG A 112 -24.90 9.98 -45.89
CA ARG A 112 -25.50 9.38 -47.08
C ARG A 112 -24.73 9.79 -48.32
#